data_AF-A0A7Y5BL70-F1
#
_entry.id   AF-A0A7Y5BL70-F1
#
_cell.length_a   1.000
_cell.length_b   1.000
_cell.length_c   1.000
_cell.angle_alpha   90.00
_cell.angle_beta   90.00
_cell.angle_gamma   90.00
#
_symmetry.space_group_name_H-M   'P 1'
#
loop_
_entity.id
_entity.type
_entity.pdbx_description
1 polymer ?
#
loop_
_entity_poly.entity_id
_entity_poly.type
_entity_poly.pdbx_seq_one_letter_code
_entity_poly.pdbx_strand_id
1 'polypeptide(L)'
;MSSEKLSSVISFILKKSSQGRGRVELSKLLYYCEGAYFQRHSSVITDQKYIHLEDSPYPHLLNEIIVKMKEDGYLEVEPKLISNGVGGFLLILIKEYEDLLSR
;
A
#
# COMPACT_ATOMS: atom_id res chain seq x y z
N MET A 1 -1.25 13.78 -8.37
CA MET A 1 -0.43 12.80 -9.13
C MET A 1 0.26 11.74 -8.28
N SER A 2 1.36 11.99 -7.52
CA SER A 2 2.06 10.87 -6.81
C SER A 2 1.19 10.17 -5.76
N SER A 3 0.32 10.94 -5.10
CA SER A 3 -0.69 10.45 -4.14
C SER A 3 -1.71 9.51 -4.80
N GLU A 4 -2.29 9.87 -5.94
CA GLU A 4 -3.33 9.07 -6.62
C GLU A 4 -2.74 7.77 -7.18
N LYS A 5 -1.51 7.82 -7.69
CA LYS A 5 -0.76 6.64 -8.14
C LYS A 5 -0.48 5.70 -6.98
N LEU A 6 -0.01 6.23 -5.85
CA LEU A 6 0.21 5.43 -4.66
C LEU A 6 -1.11 4.80 -4.16
N SER A 7 -2.21 5.55 -4.10
CA SER A 7 -3.54 5.02 -3.74
C SER A 7 -4.00 3.91 -4.69
N SER A 8 -3.79 4.09 -5.99
CA SER A 8 -4.14 3.10 -7.02
C SER A 8 -3.35 1.81 -6.88
N VAL A 9 -2.03 1.90 -6.64
CA VAL A 9 -1.18 0.71 -6.42
C VAL A 9 -1.52 0.03 -5.10
N ILE A 10 -1.78 0.79 -4.01
CA ILE A 10 -2.24 0.22 -2.74
C ILE A 10 -3.56 -0.54 -2.93
N SER A 11 -4.54 0.08 -3.59
CA SER A 11 -5.83 -0.54 -3.92
C SER A 11 -5.63 -1.83 -4.72
N PHE A 12 -4.79 -1.79 -5.76
CA PHE A 12 -4.47 -2.98 -6.57
C PHE A 12 -3.85 -4.12 -5.74
N ILE A 13 -2.88 -3.82 -4.88
CA ILE A 13 -2.22 -4.82 -4.02
C ILE A 13 -3.21 -5.42 -3.01
N LEU A 14 -4.04 -4.59 -2.39
CA LEU A 14 -5.00 -5.03 -1.38
C LEU A 14 -6.17 -5.80 -2.00
N LYS A 15 -6.61 -5.46 -3.22
CA LYS A 15 -7.60 -6.23 -3.99
C LYS A 15 -7.18 -7.69 -4.19
N LYS A 16 -5.87 -7.98 -4.19
CA LYS A 16 -5.32 -9.33 -4.32
C LYS A 16 -5.19 -10.07 -2.98
N SER A 17 -5.62 -9.48 -1.86
CA SER A 17 -5.59 -10.11 -0.53
C SER A 17 -6.99 -10.23 0.06
N SER A 18 -7.47 -11.45 0.28
CA SER A 18 -8.77 -11.70 0.91
C SER A 18 -8.80 -11.39 2.42
N GLN A 19 -7.64 -11.28 3.07
CA GLN A 19 -7.51 -11.02 4.51
C GLN A 19 -6.90 -9.65 4.82
N GLY A 20 -6.76 -8.78 3.81
CA GLY A 20 -6.00 -7.54 3.95
C GLY A 20 -4.49 -7.79 4.07
N ARG A 21 -3.72 -6.73 4.38
CA ARG A 21 -2.26 -6.83 4.57
C ARG A 21 -1.76 -5.96 5.70
N GLY A 22 -0.69 -6.41 6.34
CA GLY A 22 0.04 -5.58 7.30
C GLY A 22 0.79 -4.44 6.60
N ARG A 23 1.00 -3.33 7.30
CA ARG A 23 1.68 -2.14 6.74
C ARG A 23 3.09 -2.42 6.23
N VAL A 24 3.87 -3.23 6.96
CA VAL A 24 5.26 -3.59 6.58
C VAL A 24 5.27 -4.51 5.35
N GLU A 25 4.30 -5.40 5.25
CA GLU A 25 4.16 -6.25 4.07
C GLU A 25 3.77 -5.42 2.84
N LEU A 26 2.82 -4.49 3.02
CA LEU A 26 2.40 -3.55 1.99
C LEU A 26 3.58 -2.69 1.49
N SER A 27 4.42 -2.16 2.38
CA SER A 27 5.58 -1.34 1.98
C SER A 27 6.59 -2.12 1.13
N LYS A 28 6.86 -3.38 1.49
CA LYS A 28 7.72 -4.28 0.70
C LYS A 28 7.13 -4.56 -0.68
N LEU A 29 5.83 -4.88 -0.76
CA LEU A 29 5.15 -5.12 -2.04
C LEU A 29 5.17 -3.89 -2.93
N LEU A 30 4.94 -2.70 -2.37
CA LEU A 30 5.04 -1.44 -3.12
C LEU A 30 6.44 -1.28 -3.74
N TYR A 31 7.50 -1.50 -2.96
CA TYR A 31 8.87 -1.44 -3.47
C TYR A 31 9.15 -2.47 -4.56
N TYR A 32 8.65 -3.70 -4.42
CA TYR A 32 8.80 -4.73 -5.45
C TYR A 32 8.03 -4.37 -6.74
N CYS A 33 6.83 -3.80 -6.63
CA CYS A 33 6.08 -3.33 -7.79
C CYS A 33 6.85 -2.25 -8.55
N GLU A 34 7.45 -1.29 -7.84
CA GLU A 34 8.30 -0.25 -8.44
C GLU A 34 9.50 -0.86 -9.19
N GLY A 35 10.23 -1.76 -8.54
CA GLY A 35 11.40 -2.40 -9.15
C GLY A 35 11.05 -3.23 -10.39
N ALA A 36 9.96 -4.01 -10.33
CA ALA A 36 9.51 -4.82 -11.46
C ALA A 36 9.06 -3.96 -12.65
N TYR A 37 8.42 -2.82 -12.39
CA TYR A 37 8.02 -1.87 -13.42
C TYR A 37 9.24 -1.16 -14.02
N PHE A 38 10.16 -0.70 -13.18
CA PHE A 38 11.40 -0.04 -13.61
C PHE A 38 12.24 -0.92 -14.53
N GLN A 39 12.36 -2.23 -14.25
CA GLN A 39 13.08 -3.17 -15.11
C GLN A 39 12.55 -3.23 -16.55
N ARG A 40 11.25 -2.97 -16.75
CA ARG A 40 10.60 -3.06 -18.07
C ARG A 40 10.46 -1.70 -18.77
N HIS A 41 10.34 -0.63 -17.99
CA HIS A 41 9.93 0.69 -18.49
C HIS A 41 10.93 1.82 -18.18
N SER A 42 12.03 1.52 -17.47
CA SER A 42 13.05 2.50 -17.06
C SER A 42 12.48 3.73 -16.33
N SER A 43 11.34 3.56 -15.68
CA SER A 43 10.59 4.59 -14.94
C SER A 43 9.92 3.96 -13.71
N VAL A 44 9.47 4.77 -12.76
CA VAL A 44 8.76 4.34 -11.55
C VAL A 44 7.27 4.63 -11.67
N ILE A 45 6.44 3.83 -10.99
CA ILE A 45 4.99 3.96 -11.01
C ILE A 45 4.60 5.21 -10.24
N THR A 46 4.92 5.27 -8.95
CA THR A 46 4.34 6.22 -7.99
C THR A 46 5.18 7.47 -7.75
N ASP A 47 6.39 7.54 -8.29
CA ASP A 47 7.38 8.62 -8.07
C ASP A 47 7.73 8.84 -6.58
N GLN A 48 7.46 7.84 -5.73
CA GLN A 48 7.71 7.94 -4.28
C GLN A 48 9.19 7.80 -3.95
N LYS A 49 9.64 8.60 -2.97
CA LYS A 49 10.93 8.38 -2.33
C LYS A 49 10.78 7.32 -1.25
N TYR A 50 11.62 6.30 -1.32
CA TYR A 50 11.68 5.25 -0.30
C TYR A 50 12.78 5.59 0.70
N ILE A 51 12.41 5.65 1.97
CA ILE A 51 13.35 5.72 3.08
C ILE A 51 13.62 4.30 3.57
N HIS A 52 14.87 4.01 3.92
CA HIS A 52 15.19 2.75 4.59
C HIS A 52 14.87 2.89 6.07
N LEU A 53 13.86 2.17 6.55
CA LEU A 53 13.65 1.94 7.97
C LEU A 53 14.12 0.52 8.28
N GLU A 54 14.61 0.27 9.48
CA GLU A 54 15.47 -0.85 9.94
C GLU A 54 15.19 -2.26 9.35
N ASP A 55 14.01 -2.56 8.78
CA ASP A 55 13.68 -3.85 8.16
C ASP A 55 12.90 -3.79 6.82
N SER A 56 12.67 -2.61 6.22
CA SER A 56 12.02 -2.52 4.90
C SER A 56 12.17 -1.15 4.20
N PRO A 57 12.19 -1.12 2.85
CA PRO A 57 11.98 0.12 2.12
C PRO A 57 10.56 0.64 2.40
N TYR A 58 10.46 1.93 2.72
CA TYR A 58 9.22 2.55 3.16
C TYR A 58 8.90 3.80 2.32
N PRO A 59 7.78 3.83 1.57
CA PRO A 59 7.38 5.03 0.84
C PRO A 59 7.08 6.17 1.81
N HIS A 60 7.69 7.34 1.59
CA HIS A 60 7.59 8.48 2.50
C HIS A 60 6.14 8.88 2.83
N LEU A 61 5.23 8.85 1.84
CA LEU A 61 3.84 9.25 2.01
C LEU A 61 2.89 8.09 2.40
N LEU A 62 3.40 6.88 2.64
CA LEU A 62 2.54 5.69 2.84
C LEU A 62 1.53 5.87 3.98
N ASN A 63 1.95 6.38 5.15
CA ASN A 63 1.04 6.57 6.28
C ASN A 63 -0.04 7.63 5.98
N GLU A 64 0.35 8.75 5.36
CA GLU A 64 -0.57 9.83 4.99
C GLU A 64 -1.65 9.31 4.02
N ILE A 65 -1.23 8.55 3.01
CA ILE A 65 -2.17 7.95 2.04
C ILE A 65 -3.08 6.93 2.70
N ILE A 66 -2.57 6.08 3.61
CA ILE A 66 -3.41 5.11 4.32
C ILE A 66 -4.48 5.83 5.16
N VAL A 67 -4.09 6.89 5.89
CA VAL A 67 -5.04 7.68 6.70
C VAL A 67 -6.10 8.31 5.80
N LYS A 68 -5.67 8.98 4.72
CA LYS A 68 -6.59 9.58 3.76
C LYS A 68 -7.55 8.56 3.14
N MET A 69 -7.04 7.41 2.68
CA MET A 69 -7.86 6.35 2.11
C MET A 69 -8.85 5.75 3.13
N LYS A 70 -8.49 5.72 4.43
CA LYS A 70 -9.40 5.32 5.51
C LYS A 70 -10.49 6.37 5.72
N GLU A 71 -10.13 7.65 5.79
CA GLU A 71 -11.07 8.77 5.95
C GLU A 71 -12.06 8.86 4.77
N ASP A 72 -11.58 8.60 3.55
CA ASP A 72 -12.39 8.59 2.33
C ASP A 72 -13.19 7.26 2.16
N GLY A 73 -13.08 6.33 3.11
CA GLY A 73 -13.82 5.08 3.18
C GLY A 73 -13.39 3.99 2.18
N TYR A 74 -12.17 4.07 1.64
CA TYR A 74 -11.58 3.02 0.81
C TYR A 74 -11.00 1.88 1.63
N LEU A 75 -10.56 2.16 2.85
CA LEU A 75 -9.89 1.19 3.73
C LEU A 75 -10.55 1.07 5.09
N GLU A 76 -10.55 -0.17 5.60
CA GLU A 76 -10.71 -0.45 7.03
C GLU A 76 -9.40 -0.93 7.65
N VAL A 77 -9.33 -0.81 8.98
CA VAL A 77 -8.16 -1.22 9.76
C VAL A 77 -8.65 -2.15 10.87
N GLU A 78 -8.24 -3.41 10.80
CA GLU A 78 -8.63 -4.44 11.76
C GLU A 78 -7.43 -4.93 12.58
N PRO A 79 -7.60 -5.28 13.86
CA PRO A 79 -6.55 -5.88 14.65
C PRO A 79 -6.23 -7.30 14.16
N LYS A 80 -4.94 -7.60 13.98
CA LYS A 80 -4.46 -8.96 13.74
C LYS A 80 -4.33 -9.69 15.06
N LEU A 81 -5.25 -10.60 15.36
CA LEU A 81 -5.20 -11.42 16.57
C LEU A 81 -4.12 -12.52 16.44
N ILE A 82 -3.34 -12.69 17.49
CA ILE A 82 -2.37 -13.77 17.70
C ILE A 82 -2.65 -14.43 19.05
N SER A 83 -2.00 -15.56 19.35
CA SER A 83 -2.27 -16.37 20.55
C SER A 83 -2.22 -15.58 21.87
N ASN A 84 -1.42 -14.50 21.92
CA ASN A 84 -1.17 -13.72 23.13
C ASN A 84 -1.70 -12.28 23.05
N GLY A 85 -2.59 -11.96 22.08
CA GLY A 85 -3.20 -10.63 21.96
C GLY A 85 -3.19 -10.07 20.54
N VAL A 86 -2.94 -8.76 20.39
CA VAL A 86 -2.90 -8.08 19.09
C VAL A 86 -1.46 -8.05 18.59
N GLY A 87 -1.20 -8.73 17.47
CA GLY A 87 0.11 -8.80 16.81
C GLY A 87 0.35 -7.72 15.77
N GLY A 88 -0.63 -6.84 15.53
CA GLY A 88 -0.55 -5.75 14.56
C GLY A 88 -1.92 -5.38 14.01
N PHE A 89 -1.93 -4.71 12.86
CA PHE A 89 -3.15 -4.29 12.18
C PHE A 89 -3.10 -4.67 10.70
N LEU A 90 -4.27 -5.02 10.16
CA LEU A 90 -4.50 -5.36 8.77
C LEU A 90 -5.25 -4.20 8.11
N LEU A 91 -4.77 -3.80 6.94
CA LEU A 91 -5.44 -2.87 6.04
C LEU A 91 -6.33 -3.69 5.10
N ILE A 92 -7.63 -3.44 5.13
CA ILE A 92 -8.63 -4.16 4.33
C ILE A 92 -9.23 -3.18 3.34
N LEU A 93 -9.29 -3.59 2.07
CA LEU A 93 -9.91 -2.78 1.02
C LEU A 93 -11.43 -2.97 1.07
N ILE A 94 -12.16 -1.86 1.21
CA ILE A 94 -13.63 -1.85 1.24
C ILE A 94 -14.21 -1.60 -0.14
N LYS A 95 -13.62 -0.66 -0.88
CA LYS A 95 -13.98 -0.36 -2.27
C LYS A 95 -12.72 -0.01 -3.05
N GLU A 96 -12.75 -0.31 -4.34
CA GLU A 96 -11.61 -0.04 -5.22
C GLU A 96 -11.40 1.46 -5.40
N TYR A 97 -10.15 1.88 -5.36
CA TYR A 97 -9.74 3.21 -5.79
C TYR A 97 -9.54 3.18 -7.31
N GLU A 98 -10.47 3.79 -8.06
CA GLU A 98 -10.42 3.91 -9.51
C GLU A 98 -9.87 5.28 -9.89
N ASP A 99 -8.58 5.40 -10.20
CA ASP A 99 -8.09 6.68 -10.75
C ASP A 99 -6.93 6.59 -11.75
N LEU A 100 -6.19 5.48 -11.89
CA LEU A 100 -5.02 5.45 -12.81
C LEU A 100 -4.81 4.21 -13.67
N LEU A 101 -5.66 3.19 -13.60
CA LEU A 101 -5.61 2.04 -14.52
C LEU A 101 -6.72 2.06 -15.57
N SER A 102 -7.53 3.12 -15.60
CA SER A 102 -8.65 3.32 -16.52
C SER A 102 -8.30 4.18 -17.75
N ARG A 103 -7.01 4.30 -18.09
CA ARG A 103 -6.53 4.95 -19.31
C ARG A 103 -5.49 4.10 -20.03
#